data_AF-A0A1Y1LWS7-F1
#
_entry.id   AF-A0A1Y1LWS7-F1
#
_cell.length_a   1.000
_cell.length_b   1.000
_cell.length_c   1.000
_cell.angle_alpha   90.00
_cell.angle_beta   90.00
_cell.angle_gamma   90.00
#
_symmetry.space_group_name_H-M   'P 1'
#
loop_
_entity.id
_entity.type
_entity.pdbx_description
1 polymer ?
#
loop_
_entity_poly.entity_id
_entity_poly.type
_entity_poly.pdbx_seq_one_letter_code
_entity_poly.pdbx_strand_id
1 'polypeptide(L)'
;VFCFVSPIITDFLISELKMPKPQYEQKFRHAWLKDPILKDWLVAVESTAGTTGKCRVCNIVVTSRYADLKNHGASMRHKKNAKLILGPHPQPQLKFPGESEMFAAKQAELKLSLFVAQHTSVRVVDHLVNTCKKTFEGQSSTHIKMHRTKCSGIIQNIIAPHFFNDLKNDIGDSK
;
A
#
# COMPACT_ATOMS: atom_id res chain seq x y z
N VAL A 1 64.20 -48.27 40.42
CA VAL A 1 62.80 -48.19 40.92
C VAL A 1 62.16 -47.01 40.22
N PHE A 2 61.30 -47.31 39.24
CA PHE A 2 60.49 -46.35 38.49
C PHE A 2 59.41 -45.76 39.41
N CYS A 3 59.04 -44.50 39.20
CA CYS A 3 57.67 -44.15 38.80
C CYS A 3 57.58 -42.65 38.45
N PHE A 4 57.41 -42.41 37.15
CA PHE A 4 56.97 -41.16 36.55
C PHE A 4 55.59 -40.79 37.08
N VAL A 5 55.41 -39.56 37.59
CA VAL A 5 54.08 -39.00 37.83
C VAL A 5 53.67 -38.27 36.56
N SER A 6 52.71 -38.87 35.86
CA SER A 6 52.25 -38.50 34.53
C SER A 6 51.52 -37.14 34.50
N PRO A 7 51.68 -36.37 33.40
CA PRO A 7 50.87 -35.21 33.10
C PRO A 7 49.56 -35.67 32.45
N ILE A 8 48.52 -35.96 33.24
CA ILE A 8 47.22 -36.48 32.69
C ILE A 8 46.03 -35.54 32.97
N ILE A 9 46.20 -34.40 33.63
CA ILE A 9 45.03 -33.61 34.09
C ILE A 9 44.74 -32.34 33.26
N THR A 10 45.42 -32.09 32.13
CA THR A 10 45.11 -30.92 31.27
C THR A 10 44.48 -31.24 29.91
N ASP A 11 44.37 -32.50 29.49
CA ASP A 11 43.92 -32.83 28.12
C ASP A 11 42.44 -33.25 28.00
N PHE A 12 41.63 -33.16 29.07
CA PHE A 12 40.26 -33.69 29.06
C PHE A 12 39.14 -32.67 28.80
N LEU A 13 39.40 -31.53 28.15
CA LEU A 13 38.35 -30.55 27.88
C LEU A 13 38.52 -29.67 26.63
N ILE A 14 39.09 -30.22 25.54
CA ILE A 14 38.92 -29.65 24.20
C ILE A 14 38.65 -30.80 23.21
N SER A 15 37.47 -31.39 23.28
CA SER A 15 36.98 -32.36 22.29
C SER A 15 35.59 -31.93 21.84
N GLU A 16 35.49 -31.51 20.57
CA GLU A 16 34.28 -31.42 19.74
C GLU A 16 33.35 -30.20 19.94
N LEU A 17 33.84 -28.97 19.67
CA LEU A 17 32.95 -27.94 19.09
C LEU A 17 32.60 -28.36 17.66
N LYS A 18 31.58 -29.21 17.55
CA LYS A 18 30.98 -29.68 16.31
C LYS A 18 30.36 -28.47 15.59
N MET A 19 31.14 -27.80 14.75
CA MET A 19 30.64 -26.67 13.96
C MET A 19 29.42 -27.16 13.14
N PRO A 20 28.23 -26.54 13.29
CA PRO A 20 27.08 -26.95 12.52
C PRO A 20 27.43 -26.80 11.04
N LYS A 21 27.24 -27.89 10.28
CA LYS A 21 27.48 -27.90 8.83
C LYS A 21 26.77 -26.68 8.22
N PRO A 22 27.42 -25.93 7.30
CA PRO A 22 26.83 -24.75 6.71
C PRO A 22 25.49 -25.13 6.09
N GLN A 23 24.43 -24.52 6.62
CA GLN A 23 23.08 -24.86 6.23
C GLN A 23 22.88 -24.41 4.78
N TYR A 24 22.66 -25.35 3.87
CA TYR A 24 22.44 -25.07 2.45
C TYR A 24 21.29 -24.06 2.26
N GLU A 25 21.60 -22.94 1.62
CA GLU A 25 20.64 -21.92 1.24
C GLU A 25 20.03 -22.27 -0.11
N GLN A 26 18.78 -22.73 -0.09
CA GLN A 26 18.06 -23.08 -1.29
C GLN A 26 17.55 -21.80 -1.98
N LYS A 27 17.94 -21.60 -3.24
CA LYS A 27 17.41 -20.51 -4.09
C LYS A 27 15.94 -20.76 -4.46
N PHE A 28 15.19 -19.68 -4.64
CA PHE A 28 13.80 -19.73 -5.07
C PHE A 28 13.69 -20.36 -6.46
N ARG A 29 12.80 -21.34 -6.60
CA ARG A 29 12.54 -22.02 -7.88
C ARG A 29 11.20 -21.59 -8.43
N HIS A 30 11.18 -21.03 -9.63
CA HIS A 30 9.95 -20.65 -10.33
C HIS A 30 9.00 -21.83 -10.58
N ALA A 31 9.50 -23.07 -10.56
CA ALA A 31 8.68 -24.28 -10.63
C ALA A 31 7.60 -24.31 -9.52
N TRP A 32 7.89 -23.76 -8.33
CA TRP A 32 6.94 -23.74 -7.21
C TRP A 32 5.72 -22.85 -7.43
N LEU A 33 5.79 -21.91 -8.37
CA LEU A 33 4.63 -21.11 -8.78
C LEU A 33 3.61 -21.95 -9.57
N LYS A 34 4.04 -23.09 -10.13
CA LYS A 34 3.19 -23.99 -10.93
C LYS A 34 2.65 -25.16 -10.10
N ASP A 35 3.20 -25.38 -8.90
CA ASP A 35 2.76 -26.48 -8.04
C ASP A 35 1.32 -26.26 -7.56
N PRO A 36 0.46 -27.29 -7.62
CA PRO A 36 -0.96 -27.17 -7.32
C PRO A 36 -1.24 -26.74 -5.86
N ILE A 37 -0.30 -26.96 -4.94
CA ILE A 37 -0.44 -26.66 -3.51
C ILE A 37 0.01 -25.23 -3.17
N LEU A 38 0.91 -24.65 -3.96
CA LEU A 38 1.59 -23.39 -3.64
C LEU A 38 1.13 -22.23 -4.53
N LYS A 39 0.70 -22.51 -5.76
CA LYS A 39 0.32 -21.49 -6.75
C LYS A 39 -0.75 -20.50 -6.27
N ASP A 40 -1.65 -20.94 -5.40
CA ASP A 40 -2.83 -20.16 -5.02
C ASP A 40 -2.47 -18.98 -4.09
N TRP A 41 -1.33 -19.04 -3.40
CA TRP A 41 -0.93 -18.02 -2.43
C TRP A 41 0.52 -17.54 -2.54
N LEU A 42 1.40 -18.30 -3.21
CA LEU A 42 2.81 -17.95 -3.36
C LEU A 42 3.00 -17.02 -4.56
N VAL A 43 3.65 -15.88 -4.34
CA VAL A 43 3.98 -14.89 -5.36
C VAL A 43 5.48 -14.63 -5.32
N ALA A 44 6.14 -14.61 -6.47
CA ALA A 44 7.54 -14.21 -6.55
C ALA A 44 7.64 -12.68 -6.51
N VAL A 45 8.55 -12.16 -5.68
CA VAL A 45 8.87 -10.74 -5.59
C VAL A 45 10.36 -10.58 -5.87
N GLU A 46 10.69 -9.72 -6.82
CA GLU A 46 12.07 -9.33 -7.11
C GLU A 46 12.50 -8.28 -6.08
N SER A 47 13.58 -8.57 -5.36
CA SER A 47 14.20 -7.64 -4.41
C SER A 47 15.65 -7.41 -4.82
N THR A 48 16.27 -6.36 -4.27
CA THR A 48 17.66 -5.95 -4.52
C THR A 48 18.69 -7.06 -4.29
N ALA A 49 18.35 -8.10 -3.52
CA ALA A 49 19.20 -9.27 -3.23
C ALA A 49 18.82 -10.57 -4.00
N GLY A 50 17.80 -10.55 -4.86
CA GLY A 50 17.36 -11.69 -5.67
C GLY A 50 15.84 -11.96 -5.65
N THR A 51 15.41 -13.04 -6.32
CA THR A 51 14.01 -13.49 -6.35
C THR A 51 13.64 -14.17 -5.03
N THR A 52 12.67 -13.61 -4.30
CA THR A 52 12.16 -14.17 -3.05
C THR A 52 10.67 -14.50 -3.15
N GLY A 53 10.23 -15.52 -2.40
CA GLY A 53 8.82 -15.87 -2.33
C GLY A 53 8.10 -15.01 -1.29
N LYS A 54 6.92 -14.49 -1.64
CA LYS A 54 6.02 -13.78 -0.74
C LYS A 54 4.67 -14.50 -0.69
N CYS A 55 4.14 -14.69 0.50
CA CYS A 55 2.78 -15.19 0.69
C CYS A 55 1.79 -14.03 0.57
N ARG A 56 0.86 -14.10 -0.40
CA ARG A 56 -0.23 -13.12 -0.57
C ARG A 56 -1.17 -13.09 0.64
N VAL A 57 -1.45 -14.26 1.20
CA VAL A 57 -2.44 -14.47 2.28
C VAL A 57 -1.92 -13.99 3.64
N CYS A 58 -0.64 -14.20 3.93
CA CYS A 58 -0.01 -13.83 5.19
C CYS A 58 0.70 -12.48 5.13
N ASN A 59 0.91 -11.95 3.92
CA ASN A 59 1.70 -10.76 3.60
C ASN A 59 3.13 -10.81 4.21
N ILE A 60 3.76 -11.98 4.18
CA ILE A 60 5.14 -12.17 4.66
C ILE A 60 6.03 -12.72 3.55
N VAL A 61 7.30 -12.32 3.57
CA VAL A 61 8.34 -12.96 2.78
C VAL A 61 8.60 -14.34 3.41
N VAL A 62 8.51 -15.38 2.60
CA VAL A 62 8.69 -16.77 3.01
C VAL A 62 10.04 -17.29 2.52
N THR A 63 10.65 -18.19 3.28
CA THR A 63 11.93 -18.79 2.91
C THR A 63 11.78 -19.62 1.63
N SER A 64 12.82 -19.61 0.83
CA SER A 64 12.88 -20.33 -0.45
C SER A 64 13.16 -21.83 -0.27
N ARG A 65 12.77 -22.46 0.84
CA ARG A 65 12.86 -23.91 1.04
C ARG A 65 11.50 -24.54 0.91
N TYR A 66 11.39 -25.61 0.14
CA TYR A 66 10.10 -26.26 -0.12
C TYR A 66 9.40 -26.77 1.14
N ALA A 67 10.16 -27.34 2.10
CA ALA A 67 9.61 -27.81 3.37
C ALA A 67 8.98 -26.66 4.18
N ASP A 68 9.64 -25.50 4.22
CA ASP A 68 9.14 -24.32 4.92
C ASP A 68 7.90 -23.75 4.24
N LEU A 69 7.84 -23.75 2.90
CA LEU A 69 6.66 -23.35 2.14
C LEU A 69 5.46 -24.27 2.44
N LYS A 70 5.69 -25.58 2.49
CA LYS A 70 4.66 -26.58 2.83
C LYS A 70 4.18 -26.40 4.27
N ASN A 71 5.10 -26.20 5.22
CA ASN A 71 4.79 -25.95 6.62
C ASN A 71 4.06 -24.61 6.81
N HIS A 72 4.44 -23.58 6.05
CA HIS A 72 3.77 -22.29 6.05
C HIS A 72 2.30 -22.44 5.62
N GLY A 73 2.03 -23.15 4.52
CA GLY A 73 0.66 -23.42 4.06
C GLY A 73 -0.16 -24.22 5.10
N ALA A 74 0.50 -25.12 5.84
CA ALA A 74 -0.14 -25.88 6.92
C ALA A 74 -0.37 -25.07 8.22
N SER A 75 0.27 -23.90 8.36
CA SER A 75 0.23 -23.10 9.59
C SER A 75 -1.18 -22.57 9.90
N MET A 76 -1.47 -22.40 11.20
CA MET A 76 -2.78 -21.92 11.66
C MET A 76 -3.09 -20.51 11.15
N ARG A 77 -2.09 -19.62 11.12
CA ARG A 77 -2.22 -18.26 10.60
C ARG A 77 -2.58 -18.26 9.11
N HIS A 78 -1.88 -19.08 8.32
CA HIS A 78 -2.16 -19.22 6.90
C HIS A 78 -3.58 -19.75 6.67
N LYS A 79 -3.99 -20.83 7.34
CA LYS A 79 -5.32 -21.42 7.18
C LYS A 79 -6.45 -20.45 7.55
N LYS A 80 -6.30 -19.67 8.63
CA LYS A 80 -7.29 -18.65 9.02
C LYS A 80 -7.44 -17.58 7.93
N ASN A 81 -6.33 -17.01 7.47
CA ASN A 81 -6.36 -15.97 6.44
C ASN A 81 -6.78 -16.52 5.07
N ALA A 82 -6.38 -17.73 4.71
CA ALA A 82 -6.72 -18.37 3.45
C ALA A 82 -8.23 -18.61 3.35
N LYS A 83 -8.90 -18.98 4.44
CA LYS A 83 -10.37 -19.08 4.46
C LYS A 83 -11.05 -17.73 4.20
N LEU A 84 -10.49 -16.63 4.70
CA LEU A 84 -11.05 -15.28 4.54
C LEU A 84 -10.80 -14.70 3.14
N ILE A 85 -9.67 -15.03 2.51
CA ILE A 85 -9.20 -14.41 1.26
C ILE A 85 -9.43 -15.30 0.03
N LEU A 86 -9.20 -16.61 0.15
CA LEU A 86 -9.28 -17.60 -0.94
C LEU A 86 -10.48 -18.55 -0.79
N GLY A 87 -11.26 -18.44 0.29
CA GLY A 87 -12.40 -19.31 0.53
C GLY A 87 -13.57 -19.08 -0.44
N PRO A 88 -14.59 -19.96 -0.43
CA PRO A 88 -15.78 -19.83 -1.30
C PRO A 88 -16.58 -18.55 -1.04
N HIS A 89 -16.45 -17.98 0.16
CA HIS A 89 -17.07 -16.72 0.54
C HIS A 89 -15.98 -15.78 1.08
N PRO A 90 -15.19 -15.14 0.20
CA PRO A 90 -14.17 -14.20 0.64
C PRO A 90 -14.83 -13.01 1.34
N GLN A 91 -14.18 -12.46 2.36
CA GLN A 91 -14.69 -11.25 3.00
C GLN A 91 -14.86 -10.15 1.94
N PRO A 92 -16.01 -9.44 1.94
CA PRO A 92 -16.24 -8.39 0.96
C PRO A 92 -15.15 -7.34 1.10
N GLN A 93 -14.34 -7.18 0.05
CA GLN A 93 -13.40 -6.09 -0.04
C GLN A 93 -14.19 -4.80 0.03
N LEU A 94 -13.76 -3.87 0.90
CA LEU A 94 -14.32 -2.53 0.91
C LEU A 94 -14.07 -1.94 -0.48
N LYS A 95 -15.13 -1.85 -1.28
CA LYS A 95 -15.10 -1.13 -2.54
C LYS A 95 -15.07 0.34 -2.16
N PHE A 96 -13.87 0.90 -2.08
CA PHE A 96 -13.73 2.35 -2.17
C PHE A 96 -14.39 2.76 -3.48
N PRO A 97 -15.39 3.65 -3.48
CA PRO A 97 -15.98 4.12 -4.72
C PRO A 97 -14.82 4.62 -5.60
N GLY A 98 -14.60 3.96 -6.72
CA GLY A 98 -13.71 4.48 -7.76
C GLY A 98 -14.21 5.87 -8.13
N GLU A 99 -13.27 6.78 -8.39
CA GLU A 99 -13.43 8.21 -8.64
C GLU A 99 -14.71 8.50 -9.44
N SER A 100 -15.82 8.71 -8.72
CA SER A 100 -17.16 8.73 -9.29
C SER A 100 -17.48 10.11 -9.84
N GLU A 101 -18.52 10.24 -10.65
CA GLU A 101 -19.02 11.49 -11.27
C GLU A 101 -19.07 12.71 -10.32
N MET A 102 -19.10 12.49 -9.00
CA MET A 102 -18.85 13.50 -7.96
C MET A 102 -17.54 14.27 -8.12
N PHE A 103 -16.46 13.68 -8.63
CA PHE A 103 -15.20 14.36 -8.86
C PHE A 103 -15.33 15.39 -9.98
N ALA A 104 -16.02 15.06 -11.08
CA ALA A 104 -16.28 15.99 -12.17
C ALA A 104 -17.10 17.19 -11.70
N ALA A 105 -18.14 16.96 -10.87
CA ALA A 105 -18.93 18.03 -10.27
C ALA A 105 -18.09 18.92 -9.33
N LYS A 106 -17.27 18.32 -8.46
CA LYS A 106 -16.34 19.05 -7.58
C LYS A 106 -15.31 19.86 -8.36
N GLN A 107 -14.78 19.30 -9.45
CA GLN A 107 -13.82 19.99 -10.31
C GLN A 107 -14.46 21.18 -11.02
N ALA A 108 -15.72 21.05 -11.48
CA ALA A 108 -16.47 22.16 -12.05
C ALA A 108 -16.73 23.27 -11.01
N GLU A 109 -17.11 22.91 -9.78
CA GLU A 109 -17.29 23.87 -8.67
C GLU A 109 -15.99 24.60 -8.32
N LEU A 110 -14.85 23.90 -8.30
CA LEU A 110 -13.54 24.49 -8.07
C LEU A 110 -13.18 25.50 -9.17
N LYS A 111 -13.32 25.10 -10.44
CA LYS A 111 -13.05 25.98 -11.60
C LYS A 111 -13.94 27.22 -11.60
N LEU A 112 -15.23 27.04 -11.30
CA LEU A 112 -16.17 28.15 -11.24
C LEU A 112 -15.86 29.08 -10.05
N SER A 113 -15.44 28.54 -8.91
CA SER A 113 -15.02 29.35 -7.75
C SER A 113 -13.77 30.16 -8.06
N LEU A 114 -12.82 29.60 -8.79
CA LEU A 114 -11.61 30.29 -9.23
C LEU A 114 -11.94 31.43 -10.20
N PHE A 115 -12.79 31.18 -11.19
CA PHE A 115 -13.28 32.22 -12.10
C PHE A 115 -13.95 33.36 -11.35
N VAL A 116 -14.79 33.03 -10.38
CA VAL A 116 -15.48 34.02 -9.54
C VAL A 116 -14.46 34.85 -8.77
N ALA A 117 -13.48 34.22 -8.12
CA ALA A 117 -12.45 34.91 -7.36
C ALA A 117 -11.66 35.92 -8.19
N GLN A 118 -11.41 35.60 -9.47
CA GLN A 118 -10.59 36.45 -10.35
C GLN A 118 -11.39 37.56 -11.03
N HIS A 119 -12.67 37.33 -11.36
CA HIS A 119 -13.39 38.20 -12.30
C HIS A 119 -14.71 38.77 -11.81
N THR A 120 -15.29 38.27 -10.71
CA THR A 120 -16.66 38.66 -10.32
C THR A 120 -16.89 38.68 -8.80
N SER A 121 -18.07 39.14 -8.38
CA SER A 121 -18.50 39.04 -6.99
C SER A 121 -19.11 37.66 -6.68
N VAL A 122 -18.79 37.11 -5.52
CA VAL A 122 -19.38 35.84 -5.01
C VAL A 122 -20.91 35.91 -4.91
N ARG A 123 -21.51 37.10 -4.83
CA ARG A 123 -22.97 37.29 -4.78
C ARG A 123 -23.69 36.80 -6.03
N VAL A 124 -23.03 36.81 -7.19
CA VAL A 124 -23.63 36.46 -8.48
C VAL A 124 -23.72 34.93 -8.65
N VAL A 125 -22.96 34.16 -7.87
CA VAL A 125 -22.80 32.70 -8.02
C VAL A 125 -24.13 31.96 -7.91
N ASP A 126 -25.02 32.38 -7.01
CA ASP A 126 -26.33 31.74 -6.81
C ASP A 126 -27.16 31.76 -8.11
N HIS A 127 -27.21 32.90 -8.80
CA HIS A 127 -27.93 33.05 -10.07
C HIS A 127 -27.16 32.44 -11.26
N LEU A 128 -25.83 32.56 -11.27
CA LEU A 128 -24.97 32.00 -12.32
C LEU A 128 -25.11 30.48 -12.39
N VAL A 129 -24.99 29.79 -11.25
CA VAL A 129 -25.11 28.32 -11.17
C VAL A 129 -26.51 27.88 -11.60
N ASN A 130 -27.55 28.62 -11.21
CA ASN A 130 -28.92 28.33 -11.63
C ASN A 130 -29.11 28.49 -13.15
N THR A 131 -28.49 29.51 -13.74
CA THR A 131 -28.52 29.74 -15.19
C THR A 131 -27.79 28.62 -15.93
N CYS A 132 -26.61 28.22 -15.47
CA CYS A 132 -25.86 27.10 -16.05
C CYS A 132 -26.67 25.79 -16.02
N LYS A 133 -27.40 25.52 -14.93
CA LYS A 133 -28.27 24.33 -14.82
C LYS A 133 -29.43 24.33 -15.80
N LYS A 134 -30.00 25.50 -16.09
CA LYS A 134 -31.12 25.65 -17.02
C LYS A 134 -30.69 25.66 -18.49
N THR A 135 -29.46 26.11 -18.76
CA THR A 135 -28.95 26.33 -20.12
C THR A 135 -28.23 25.10 -20.67
N PHE A 136 -27.52 24.35 -19.82
CA PHE A 136 -26.71 23.21 -20.24
C PHE A 136 -27.28 21.89 -19.71
N GLU A 137 -27.56 20.96 -20.63
CA GLU A 137 -28.03 19.61 -20.31
C GLU A 137 -26.85 18.65 -20.14
N GLY A 138 -26.84 17.86 -19.06
CA GLY A 138 -25.81 16.86 -18.78
C GLY A 138 -25.75 16.45 -17.30
N GLN A 139 -25.22 15.26 -17.02
CA GLN A 139 -25.09 14.77 -15.63
C GLN A 139 -24.24 15.74 -14.77
N SER A 140 -23.18 16.31 -15.33
CA SER A 140 -22.31 17.23 -14.59
C SER A 140 -23.00 18.55 -14.20
N SER A 141 -23.95 19.07 -14.99
CA SER A 141 -24.62 20.33 -14.66
C SER A 141 -25.61 20.19 -13.51
N THR A 142 -26.31 19.05 -13.43
CA THR A 142 -27.27 18.76 -12.34
C THR A 142 -26.56 18.51 -11.01
N HIS A 143 -25.37 17.92 -11.03
CA HIS A 143 -24.59 17.60 -9.83
C HIS A 143 -23.86 18.79 -9.21
N ILE A 144 -23.63 19.88 -9.94
CA ILE A 144 -23.03 21.11 -9.38
C ILE A 144 -24.01 21.72 -8.37
N LYS A 145 -23.63 21.78 -7.11
CA LYS A 145 -24.43 22.38 -6.03
C LYS A 145 -23.57 23.42 -5.33
N MET A 146 -23.49 24.60 -5.95
CA MET A 146 -22.71 25.70 -5.43
C MET A 146 -23.56 26.93 -5.16
N HIS A 147 -23.41 27.42 -3.93
CA HIS A 147 -24.00 28.65 -3.43
C HIS A 147 -22.92 29.56 -2.88
N ARG A 148 -23.27 30.82 -2.59
CA ARG A 148 -22.35 31.83 -2.03
C ARG A 148 -21.45 31.31 -0.88
N THR A 149 -22.02 30.67 0.14
CA THR A 149 -21.25 30.19 1.30
C THR A 149 -20.25 29.12 0.91
N LYS A 150 -20.64 28.21 0.02
CA LYS A 150 -19.77 27.15 -0.48
C LYS A 150 -18.66 27.72 -1.37
N CYS A 151 -18.98 28.66 -2.26
CA CYS A 151 -18.01 29.34 -3.11
C CYS A 151 -16.97 30.09 -2.26
N SER A 152 -17.40 30.88 -1.27
CA SER A 152 -16.48 31.56 -0.34
C SER A 152 -15.61 30.56 0.42
N GLY A 153 -16.20 29.46 0.91
CA GLY A 153 -15.46 28.41 1.61
C GLY A 153 -14.41 27.72 0.73
N ILE A 154 -14.72 27.46 -0.54
CA ILE A 154 -13.75 26.91 -1.50
C ILE A 154 -12.61 27.90 -1.74
N ILE A 155 -12.94 29.18 -1.96
CA ILE A 155 -11.92 30.22 -2.19
C ILE A 155 -10.99 30.33 -0.99
N GLN A 156 -11.53 30.44 0.22
CA GLN A 156 -10.76 30.70 1.44
C GLN A 156 -10.01 29.48 1.95
N ASN A 157 -10.62 28.29 1.92
CA ASN A 157 -10.09 27.11 2.60
C ASN A 157 -9.39 26.12 1.65
N ILE A 158 -9.49 26.32 0.33
CA ILE A 158 -8.93 25.39 -0.66
C ILE A 158 -8.03 26.15 -1.63
N ILE A 159 -8.57 27.12 -2.37
CA ILE A 159 -7.85 27.84 -3.42
C ILE A 159 -6.74 28.69 -2.82
N ALA A 160 -7.05 29.51 -1.81
CA ALA A 160 -6.07 30.36 -1.15
C ALA A 160 -4.89 29.56 -0.55
N PRO A 161 -5.09 28.54 0.31
CA PRO A 161 -3.96 27.80 0.87
C PRO A 161 -3.14 27.04 -0.18
N HIS A 162 -3.76 26.58 -1.27
CA HIS A 162 -3.02 25.97 -2.38
C HIS A 162 -2.01 26.96 -2.98
N PHE A 163 -2.48 28.13 -3.41
CA PHE A 163 -1.58 29.13 -3.99
C PHE A 163 -0.58 29.68 -2.97
N PHE A 164 -0.95 29.86 -1.70
CA PHE A 164 0.00 30.25 -0.66
C PHE A 164 1.10 29.19 -0.48
N ASN A 165 0.74 27.91 -0.51
CA ASN A 165 1.72 26.83 -0.37
C ASN A 165 2.62 26.73 -1.61
N ASP A 166 2.06 26.90 -2.81
CA ASP A 166 2.85 26.92 -4.06
C ASP A 166 3.85 28.07 -4.04
N LEU A 167 3.41 29.29 -3.71
CA LEU A 167 4.29 30.45 -3.56
C LEU A 167 5.37 30.22 -2.51
N LYS A 168 5.02 29.60 -1.37
CA LYS A 168 5.99 29.26 -0.32
C LYS A 168 7.03 28.26 -0.84
N ASN A 169 6.62 27.26 -1.60
CA ASN A 169 7.54 26.27 -2.18
C ASN A 169 8.45 26.90 -3.25
N ASP A 170 7.92 27.82 -4.06
CA ASP A 170 8.68 28.52 -5.11
C ASP A 170 9.75 29.46 -4.52
N ILE A 171 9.44 30.11 -3.39
CA ILE A 171 10.43 30.92 -2.65
C ILE A 171 11.54 30.04 -2.04
N GLY A 172 11.21 28.77 -1.73
CA GLY A 172 12.10 27.84 -1.03
C GLY A 172 12.37 28.26 0.42
N ASP A 173 13.35 27.63 1.08
CA ASP A 173 13.81 28.03 2.42
C ASP A 173 14.77 29.23 2.33
N SER A 174 14.36 30.31 1.67
CA SER A 174 15.10 31.57 1.75
C SER A 174 14.97 32.08 3.20
N LYS A 175 16.03 31.83 3.99
CA LYS A 175 16.18 32.24 5.39
C LYS A 175 15.79 33.69 5.64
#